data_AF-A0A9J6CL56-F1
#
_entry.id   AF-A0A9J6CL56-F1
#
_cell.length_a   1.000
_cell.length_b   1.000
_cell.length_c   1.000
_cell.angle_alpha   90.00
_cell.angle_beta   90.00
_cell.angle_gamma   90.00
#
_symmetry.space_group_name_H-M   'P 1'
#
loop_
_entity.id
_entity.type
_entity.pdbx_description
1 polymer ?
#
loop_
_entity_poly.entity_id
_entity_poly.type
_entity_poly.pdbx_seq_one_letter_code
_entity_poly.pdbx_strand_id
1 'polypeptide(L)'
;MHSDLTKKAALLEQSDEGSLHELSLLDSSIECAESLIPKRKPSQRETSVYNRSSIFYNLSSKLINVDVLSSLSARQIVLRRCGQQEPLPFDEIYSQNNIPNCKKIGEGVYGEVFMYQPPNDVPVVLKIIPIEGELLVNGEPQKRFDEILSEIVISMELSDLRNDKVNLTDGFVRVKRVTCVKGVYPQHLLDEWEKFNDSTLKGSENDNPEIFDEDQVYIVFELYNAGVDLEAFQFKNAEESYSIFLQIAYSLAVAETKFEFEHRDLHWGNVLISHTKEKFIEYRIDGRVFKIQTHGVKATIIDYTLSRMVYDDAVLYDNLAKDEELFEQDSEGEYQFEIYRLMRDRVENDFIRFEPFTNLLWLHYLVDKLIDGARYRYSKSDKHKFALNKLMHLRDVLLDDFQSASDFAKSLTI
;
A
#
# COMPACT_ATOMS: atom_id res chain seq x y z
N MET A 1 -37.02 -56.41 14.79
CA MET A 1 -35.91 -56.13 13.85
C MET A 1 -35.31 -54.79 14.24
N HIS A 2 -34.05 -54.82 14.69
CA HIS A 2 -33.12 -53.72 15.05
C HIS A 2 -33.68 -52.54 15.88
N SER A 3 -33.49 -52.50 17.21
CA SER A 3 -32.26 -52.16 17.98
C SER A 3 -31.72 -50.77 17.63
N ASP A 4 -32.10 -49.67 18.29
CA ASP A 4 -31.96 -49.31 19.72
C ASP A 4 -30.49 -49.14 20.15
N LEU A 5 -30.07 -47.90 20.40
CA LEU A 5 -28.80 -47.57 21.03
C LEU A 5 -29.01 -46.36 21.95
N THR A 6 -29.24 -46.67 23.22
CA THR A 6 -29.25 -45.70 24.31
C THR A 6 -28.33 -46.19 25.44
N LYS A 7 -27.37 -45.32 25.79
CA LYS A 7 -26.81 -45.05 27.14
C LYS A 7 -25.82 -46.01 27.83
N LYS A 8 -24.84 -45.30 28.43
CA LYS A 8 -24.07 -45.54 29.69
C LYS A 8 -22.96 -46.59 29.61
N ALA A 9 -21.91 -46.56 30.43
CA ALA A 9 -21.17 -45.57 31.22
C ALA A 9 -20.14 -46.41 32.04
N ALA A 10 -18.92 -45.90 32.16
CA ALA A 10 -18.01 -46.04 33.32
C ALA A 10 -17.21 -47.35 33.59
N LEU A 11 -16.01 -47.10 34.14
CA LEU A 11 -15.09 -47.90 34.97
C LEU A 11 -14.09 -48.81 34.21
N LEU A 12 -12.78 -48.50 34.19
CA LEU A 12 -11.71 -48.61 35.21
C LEU A 12 -11.10 -50.02 35.37
N GLU A 13 -9.77 -50.05 35.27
CA GLU A 13 -8.78 -50.99 35.84
C GLU A 13 -8.20 -52.17 35.03
N GLN A 14 -6.89 -51.99 34.74
CA GLN A 14 -5.73 -52.84 35.07
C GLN A 14 -5.24 -53.97 34.15
N SER A 15 -3.89 -54.12 34.22
CA SER A 15 -2.97 -55.21 33.83
C SER A 15 -2.66 -55.38 32.34
N ASP A 16 -1.44 -55.64 31.87
CA ASP A 16 -0.13 -55.84 32.52
C ASP A 16 0.98 -55.82 31.44
N GLU A 17 2.17 -55.40 31.88
CA GLU A 17 3.52 -55.86 31.54
C GLU A 17 3.94 -56.19 30.08
N GLY A 18 5.04 -55.53 29.67
CA GLY A 18 6.21 -56.26 29.15
C GLY A 18 6.69 -55.93 27.73
N SER A 19 7.54 -54.92 27.58
CA SER A 19 8.98 -55.15 27.30
C SER A 19 9.74 -53.82 27.23
N LEU A 20 10.79 -53.73 28.03
CA LEU A 20 11.79 -52.67 28.05
C LEU A 20 13.14 -53.40 28.05
N HIS A 21 14.00 -53.04 27.11
CA HIS A 21 15.45 -53.30 26.94
C HIS A 21 15.68 -53.37 25.42
N GLU A 22 16.48 -52.55 24.74
CA GLU A 22 17.53 -51.59 25.06
C GLU A 22 17.61 -50.63 23.86
N LEU A 23 17.88 -49.35 24.10
CA LEU A 23 18.91 -48.55 23.41
C LEU A 23 18.87 -47.11 23.96
N SER A 24 19.69 -46.92 24.99
CA SER A 24 20.29 -45.65 25.41
C SER A 24 21.26 -45.21 24.29
N LEU A 25 21.45 -43.97 23.83
CA LEU A 25 21.63 -42.66 24.46
C LEU A 25 21.59 -41.58 23.35
N LEU A 26 21.03 -40.41 23.69
CA LEU A 26 21.38 -39.04 23.24
C LEU A 26 21.48 -38.75 21.73
N ASP A 27 20.62 -37.87 21.19
CA ASP A 27 20.99 -36.43 21.11
C ASP A 27 19.80 -35.54 20.73
N SER A 28 19.93 -34.26 21.07
CA SER A 28 18.95 -33.18 20.98
C SER A 28 18.72 -32.63 19.58
N SER A 29 17.47 -32.65 19.10
CA SER A 29 16.96 -31.71 18.09
C SER A 29 15.42 -31.75 18.06
N ILE A 30 14.82 -30.71 18.65
CA ILE A 30 13.39 -30.43 18.49
C ILE A 30 13.23 -29.73 17.13
N GLU A 31 12.83 -30.49 16.11
CA GLU A 31 12.32 -29.92 14.87
C GLU A 31 10.91 -29.34 15.14
N CYS A 32 10.78 -28.02 14.97
CA CYS A 32 9.48 -27.35 14.92
C CYS A 32 8.71 -27.87 13.71
N ALA A 33 7.54 -28.46 13.97
CA ALA A 33 6.59 -28.84 12.94
C ALA A 33 6.22 -27.64 12.05
N GLU A 34 6.52 -27.76 10.76
CA GLU A 34 6.11 -26.85 9.70
C GLU A 34 4.59 -26.68 9.70
N SER A 35 4.14 -25.44 9.88
CA SER A 35 2.75 -25.06 9.65
C SER A 35 2.46 -25.07 8.15
N LEU A 36 1.58 -25.96 7.73
CA LEU A 36 1.00 -26.02 6.39
C LEU A 36 0.28 -24.69 6.04
N ILE A 37 0.98 -23.79 5.36
CA ILE A 37 0.42 -22.58 4.74
C ILE A 37 -0.27 -23.02 3.43
N PRO A 38 -1.54 -22.64 3.16
CA PRO A 38 -2.17 -22.91 1.88
C PRO A 38 -1.42 -22.23 0.73
N LYS A 39 -1.21 -23.00 -0.34
CA LYS A 39 -0.43 -22.64 -1.53
C LYS A 39 -1.06 -21.46 -2.28
N ARG A 40 -0.32 -20.36 -2.47
CA ARG A 40 -0.60 -19.34 -3.50
C ARG A 40 -0.43 -19.97 -4.89
N LYS A 41 -1.45 -19.88 -5.75
CA LYS A 41 -1.21 -19.93 -7.21
C LYS A 41 -0.52 -18.61 -7.60
N PRO A 42 0.50 -18.64 -8.46
CA PRO A 42 1.21 -17.44 -8.90
C PRO A 42 0.28 -16.55 -9.73
N SER A 43 0.30 -15.24 -9.48
CA SER A 43 -0.20 -14.25 -10.43
C SER A 43 0.81 -14.15 -11.57
N GLN A 44 0.64 -14.97 -12.60
CA GLN A 44 1.32 -14.74 -13.86
C GLN A 44 0.63 -13.56 -14.54
N ARG A 45 1.14 -12.35 -14.34
CA ARG A 45 0.96 -11.29 -15.33
C ARG A 45 1.80 -11.70 -16.54
N GLU A 46 1.17 -12.25 -17.57
CA GLU A 46 1.76 -12.21 -18.91
C GLU A 46 1.55 -10.77 -19.41
N THR A 47 2.61 -10.00 -19.26
CA THR A 47 2.75 -8.55 -19.48
C THR A 47 2.47 -8.12 -20.93
N SER A 48 1.75 -7.01 -21.13
CA SER A 48 1.65 -6.38 -22.45
C SER A 48 1.85 -4.86 -22.44
N VAL A 49 2.55 -4.43 -23.49
CA VAL A 49 3.09 -3.09 -23.74
C VAL A 49 1.95 -2.11 -24.07
N TYR A 50 1.49 -1.30 -23.11
CA TYR A 50 0.55 -0.22 -23.40
C TYR A 50 1.01 1.15 -22.90
N ASN A 51 0.71 2.15 -23.73
CA ASN A 51 1.11 3.55 -23.56
C ASN A 51 0.09 4.26 -22.65
N ARG A 52 0.39 4.38 -21.35
CA ARG A 52 -0.48 4.98 -20.33
C ARG A 52 -0.32 6.51 -20.28
N SER A 53 -0.96 7.23 -21.20
CA SER A 53 -0.87 8.69 -21.18
C SER A 53 -1.54 9.31 -19.93
N SER A 54 -0.77 9.97 -19.07
CA SER A 54 -1.29 10.89 -18.06
C SER A 54 -1.52 12.26 -18.71
N ILE A 55 -2.78 12.70 -18.86
CA ILE A 55 -3.10 13.96 -19.55
C ILE A 55 -3.30 15.08 -18.52
N PHE A 56 -2.40 16.07 -18.54
CA PHE A 56 -2.48 17.27 -17.70
C PHE A 56 -3.16 18.42 -18.46
N TYR A 57 -4.16 19.04 -17.86
CA TYR A 57 -4.63 20.36 -18.28
C TYR A 57 -4.38 21.37 -17.15
N ASN A 58 -3.54 22.38 -17.45
CA ASN A 58 -3.38 23.63 -16.71
C ASN A 58 -3.11 23.54 -15.19
N LEU A 59 -1.91 23.10 -14.79
CA LEU A 59 -1.36 23.44 -13.46
C LEU A 59 -1.15 24.96 -13.39
N SER A 60 -2.16 25.70 -12.91
CA SER A 60 -2.08 27.15 -12.78
C SER A 60 -1.47 27.51 -11.42
N SER A 61 -0.23 28.01 -11.44
CA SER A 61 0.61 28.10 -10.24
C SER A 61 0.12 29.15 -9.24
N LYS A 62 -0.09 28.73 -7.98
CA LYS A 62 -0.09 29.64 -6.81
C LYS A 62 1.29 29.85 -6.16
N LEU A 63 2.36 29.31 -6.75
CA LEU A 63 3.73 29.47 -6.25
C LEU A 63 4.70 30.21 -7.18
N ILE A 64 4.28 30.66 -8.37
CA ILE A 64 5.18 31.29 -9.34
C ILE A 64 4.45 32.42 -10.09
N ASN A 65 5.16 33.54 -10.28
CA ASN A 65 4.72 34.74 -10.99
C ASN A 65 4.12 34.40 -12.37
N VAL A 66 2.96 34.96 -12.68
CA VAL A 66 2.00 34.52 -13.72
C VAL A 66 2.52 34.61 -15.17
N ASP A 67 3.71 35.16 -15.41
CA ASP A 67 4.25 35.38 -16.76
C ASP A 67 5.07 34.22 -17.35
N VAL A 68 5.27 33.08 -16.65
CA VAL A 68 6.22 32.02 -17.08
C VAL A 68 5.57 30.70 -17.53
N LEU A 69 4.25 30.54 -17.42
CA LEU A 69 3.61 29.22 -17.56
C LEU A 69 3.32 28.75 -18.99
N SER A 70 3.65 29.51 -20.04
CA SER A 70 3.49 29.02 -21.42
C SER A 70 4.69 28.25 -21.97
N SER A 71 5.70 27.87 -21.16
CA SER A 71 6.96 27.33 -21.70
C SER A 71 7.73 26.29 -20.87
N LEU A 72 7.14 25.66 -19.84
CA LEU A 72 7.87 24.64 -19.05
C LEU A 72 7.50 23.22 -19.47
N SER A 73 8.51 22.38 -19.70
CA SER A 73 8.31 20.95 -19.99
C SER A 73 8.03 20.15 -18.70
N ALA A 74 7.42 18.96 -18.83
CA ALA A 74 7.17 18.06 -17.70
C ALA A 74 8.46 17.75 -16.91
N ARG A 75 9.57 17.51 -17.61
CA ARG A 75 10.90 17.36 -17.02
C ARG A 75 11.27 18.52 -16.09
N GLN A 76 11.08 19.75 -16.53
CA GLN A 76 11.41 20.94 -15.73
C GLN A 76 10.51 21.04 -14.49
N ILE A 77 9.25 20.64 -14.59
CA ILE A 77 8.32 20.63 -13.45
C ILE A 77 8.75 19.56 -12.44
N VAL A 78 9.05 18.33 -12.90
CA VAL A 78 9.54 17.24 -12.05
C VAL A 78 10.82 17.64 -11.33
N LEU A 79 11.81 18.17 -12.05
CA LEU A 79 13.08 18.61 -11.44
C LEU A 79 12.86 19.72 -10.41
N ARG A 80 11.99 20.70 -10.69
CA ARG A 80 11.63 21.74 -9.71
C ARG A 80 10.96 21.16 -8.46
N ARG A 81 10.06 20.19 -8.61
CA ARG A 81 9.43 19.48 -7.47
C ARG A 81 10.45 18.69 -6.65
N CYS A 82 11.49 18.17 -7.30
CA CYS A 82 12.64 17.55 -6.62
C CYS A 82 13.63 18.58 -6.01
N GLY A 83 13.43 19.89 -6.22
CA GLY A 83 14.38 20.92 -5.82
C GLY A 83 15.69 20.93 -6.63
N GLN A 84 15.64 20.41 -7.85
CA GLN A 84 16.78 20.18 -8.75
C GLN A 84 16.68 21.04 -10.02
N GLN A 85 17.82 21.28 -10.68
CA GLN A 85 17.87 21.84 -12.03
C GLN A 85 18.16 20.77 -13.08
N GLU A 86 18.87 19.71 -12.69
CA GLU A 86 19.24 18.56 -13.51
C GLU A 86 19.21 17.29 -12.62
N PRO A 87 19.04 16.09 -13.21
CA PRO A 87 19.18 14.84 -12.48
C PRO A 87 20.56 14.74 -11.80
N LEU A 88 20.59 14.22 -10.57
CA LEU A 88 21.83 14.05 -9.82
C LEU A 88 22.46 12.67 -10.09
N PRO A 89 23.78 12.49 -9.93
CA PRO A 89 24.40 11.17 -10.12
C PRO A 89 23.88 10.16 -9.09
N PHE A 90 23.38 9.02 -9.57
CA PHE A 90 22.73 8.02 -8.73
C PHE A 90 23.70 7.44 -7.68
N ASP A 91 24.87 7.04 -8.11
CA ASP A 91 25.94 6.48 -7.28
C ASP A 91 26.47 7.48 -6.24
N GLU A 92 26.49 8.79 -6.54
CA GLU A 92 26.87 9.81 -5.56
C GLU A 92 25.80 10.00 -4.48
N ILE A 93 24.54 10.21 -4.88
CA ILE A 93 23.46 10.53 -3.93
C ILE A 93 23.12 9.32 -3.07
N TYR A 94 22.99 8.15 -3.68
CA TYR A 94 22.64 6.90 -3.02
C TYR A 94 23.85 5.97 -2.91
N SER A 95 25.05 6.51 -2.65
CA SER A 95 26.23 5.71 -2.32
C SER A 95 26.03 4.90 -1.03
N GLN A 96 26.77 3.80 -0.88
CA GLN A 96 26.80 3.00 0.35
C GLN A 96 27.15 3.83 1.60
N ASN A 97 27.92 4.92 1.45
CA ASN A 97 28.25 5.81 2.56
C ASN A 97 27.07 6.70 2.99
N ASN A 98 26.22 7.11 2.05
CA ASN A 98 25.05 7.96 2.31
C ASN A 98 23.86 7.16 2.82
N ILE A 99 23.71 5.90 2.35
CA ILE A 99 22.63 4.99 2.75
C ILE A 99 23.19 3.69 3.35
N PRO A 100 23.91 3.76 4.48
CA PRO A 100 24.58 2.60 5.05
C PRO A 100 23.58 1.53 5.50
N ASN A 101 23.94 0.26 5.31
CA ASN A 101 23.12 -0.91 5.64
C ASN A 101 21.72 -0.88 4.98
N CYS A 102 21.63 -0.31 3.78
CA CYS A 102 20.44 -0.42 2.94
C CYS A 102 20.11 -1.90 2.69
N LYS A 103 18.82 -2.24 2.65
CA LYS A 103 18.32 -3.58 2.35
C LYS A 103 17.12 -3.51 1.43
N LYS A 104 17.01 -4.43 0.47
CA LYS A 104 15.76 -4.61 -0.28
C LYS A 104 14.69 -5.18 0.66
N ILE A 105 13.51 -4.57 0.68
CA ILE A 105 12.39 -4.96 1.55
C ILE A 105 11.11 -5.30 0.78
N GLY A 106 11.07 -4.99 -0.51
CA GLY A 106 9.94 -5.29 -1.36
C GLY A 106 10.22 -4.91 -2.81
N GLU A 107 9.26 -5.23 -3.65
CA GLU A 107 9.28 -4.98 -5.08
C GLU A 107 7.86 -4.71 -5.56
N GLY A 108 7.75 -3.98 -6.66
CA GLY A 108 6.51 -3.80 -7.38
C GLY A 108 6.80 -3.68 -8.87
N VAL A 109 5.75 -3.73 -9.68
CA VAL A 109 5.87 -3.71 -11.14
C VAL A 109 6.67 -2.51 -11.63
N TYR A 110 6.54 -1.34 -11.00
CA TYR A 110 7.21 -0.11 -11.42
C TYR A 110 8.60 0.11 -10.80
N GLY A 111 9.09 -0.79 -9.95
CA GLY A 111 10.43 -0.64 -9.40
C GLY A 111 10.70 -1.34 -8.08
N GLU A 112 11.75 -0.88 -7.43
CA GLU A 112 12.37 -1.58 -6.32
C GLU A 112 12.21 -0.81 -5.01
N VAL A 113 12.01 -1.54 -3.89
CA VAL A 113 11.82 -0.93 -2.58
C VAL A 113 12.93 -1.35 -1.63
N PHE A 114 13.69 -0.38 -1.17
CA PHE A 114 14.75 -0.57 -0.17
C PHE A 114 14.44 0.18 1.11
N MET A 115 15.15 -0.17 2.19
CA MET A 115 15.10 0.56 3.44
C MET A 115 16.49 0.69 4.03
N TYR A 116 16.80 1.87 4.53
CA TYR A 116 18.01 2.13 5.30
C TYR A 116 17.69 2.94 6.55
N GLN A 117 18.60 2.91 7.51
CA GLN A 117 18.46 3.62 8.78
C GLN A 117 19.54 4.70 8.87
N PRO A 118 19.19 5.99 8.67
CA PRO A 118 20.15 7.07 8.87
C PRO A 118 20.62 7.12 10.32
N PRO A 119 21.88 7.53 10.60
CA PRO A 119 22.35 7.75 11.96
C PRO A 119 21.50 8.81 12.66
N ASN A 120 20.88 8.45 13.79
CA ASN A 120 20.05 9.33 14.63
C ASN A 120 18.73 9.84 13.98
N ASP A 121 18.25 9.20 12.91
CA ASP A 121 16.92 9.47 12.35
C ASP A 121 16.03 8.23 12.52
N VAL A 122 14.83 8.23 11.93
CA VAL A 122 13.97 7.04 11.78
C VAL A 122 14.26 6.31 10.46
N PRO A 123 13.87 5.04 10.30
CA PRO A 123 14.11 4.31 9.07
C PRO A 123 13.44 5.00 7.87
N VAL A 124 14.14 5.00 6.74
CA VAL A 124 13.71 5.59 5.46
C VAL A 124 13.56 4.48 4.43
N VAL A 125 12.43 4.48 3.74
CA VAL A 125 12.11 3.60 2.61
C VAL A 125 12.44 4.34 1.31
N LEU A 126 13.09 3.65 0.38
CA LEU A 126 13.42 4.13 -0.96
C LEU A 126 12.55 3.38 -1.96
N LYS A 127 11.64 4.06 -2.66
CA LYS A 127 10.96 3.51 -3.86
C LYS A 127 11.70 4.07 -5.08
N ILE A 128 12.37 3.20 -5.83
CA ILE A 128 13.24 3.57 -6.96
C ILE A 128 12.53 3.15 -8.25
N ILE A 129 12.19 4.11 -9.09
CA ILE A 129 11.38 3.93 -10.29
C ILE A 129 12.19 4.37 -11.52
N PRO A 130 12.56 3.48 -12.45
CA PRO A 130 13.17 3.88 -13.72
C PRO A 130 12.16 4.61 -14.60
N ILE A 131 12.60 5.70 -15.22
CA ILE A 131 11.78 6.55 -16.10
C ILE A 131 12.54 6.89 -17.38
N GLU A 132 11.81 7.29 -18.41
CA GLU A 132 12.34 7.80 -19.68
C GLU A 132 13.19 6.83 -20.53
N GLY A 133 13.42 5.60 -20.07
CA GLY A 133 14.08 4.56 -20.85
C GLY A 133 13.15 3.86 -21.84
N GLU A 134 13.75 3.25 -22.86
CA GLU A 134 13.02 2.49 -23.89
C GLU A 134 12.94 0.99 -23.59
N LEU A 135 13.69 0.52 -22.58
CA LEU A 135 13.64 -0.87 -22.13
C LEU A 135 12.33 -1.12 -21.39
N LEU A 136 11.71 -2.28 -21.68
CA LEU A 136 10.68 -2.81 -20.80
C LEU A 136 11.34 -3.24 -19.49
N VAL A 137 10.72 -2.88 -18.37
CA VAL A 137 11.17 -3.22 -17.02
C VAL A 137 10.02 -3.94 -16.34
N ASN A 138 10.24 -5.17 -15.90
CA ASN A 138 9.21 -6.04 -15.32
C ASN A 138 8.03 -6.24 -16.29
N GLY A 139 8.33 -6.24 -17.59
CA GLY A 139 7.37 -6.33 -18.69
C GLY A 139 6.57 -5.06 -19.01
N GLU A 140 6.79 -3.95 -18.30
CA GLU A 140 6.09 -2.68 -18.53
C GLU A 140 7.01 -1.63 -19.18
N PRO A 141 6.47 -0.71 -20.01
CA PRO A 141 7.22 0.47 -20.43
C PRO A 141 7.52 1.37 -19.22
N GLN A 142 8.68 2.01 -19.24
CA GLN A 142 9.03 2.99 -18.22
C GLN A 142 8.15 4.24 -18.36
N LYS A 143 7.74 4.79 -17.21
CA LYS A 143 6.98 6.04 -17.17
C LYS A 143 7.80 7.19 -17.77
N ARG A 144 7.14 8.10 -18.45
CA ARG A 144 7.69 9.40 -18.89
C ARG A 144 7.58 10.46 -17.78
N PHE A 145 8.26 11.59 -17.95
CA PHE A 145 8.27 12.69 -16.99
C PHE A 145 6.88 13.26 -16.71
N ASP A 146 6.00 13.31 -17.70
CA ASP A 146 4.60 13.69 -17.52
C ASP A 146 3.85 12.62 -16.74
N GLU A 147 4.01 11.34 -17.05
CA GLU A 147 3.34 10.25 -16.36
C GLU A 147 3.71 10.13 -14.88
N ILE A 148 5.01 10.23 -14.53
CA ILE A 148 5.46 10.14 -13.13
C ILE A 148 5.13 11.40 -12.30
N LEU A 149 4.87 12.54 -12.96
CA LEU A 149 4.57 13.80 -12.27
C LEU A 149 3.33 13.69 -11.39
N SER A 150 2.32 12.91 -11.82
CA SER A 150 1.10 12.69 -11.05
C SER A 150 1.41 12.07 -9.68
N GLU A 151 2.15 10.96 -9.65
CA GLU A 151 2.56 10.26 -8.44
C GLU A 151 3.42 11.14 -7.53
N ILE A 152 4.33 11.94 -8.10
CA ILE A 152 5.15 12.90 -7.33
C ILE A 152 4.27 13.93 -6.62
N VAL A 153 3.38 14.60 -7.36
CA VAL A 153 2.54 15.66 -6.79
C VAL A 153 1.56 15.07 -5.79
N ILE A 154 0.86 13.98 -6.13
CA ILE A 154 -0.08 13.32 -5.20
C ILE A 154 0.63 12.93 -3.90
N SER A 155 1.80 12.30 -3.98
CA SER A 155 2.57 11.90 -2.79
C SER A 155 2.91 13.09 -1.89
N MET A 156 3.40 14.18 -2.49
CA MET A 156 3.82 15.38 -1.75
C MET A 156 2.63 16.09 -1.09
N GLU A 157 1.53 16.28 -1.82
CA GLU A 157 0.37 17.04 -1.34
C GLU A 157 -0.44 16.25 -0.29
N LEU A 158 -0.63 14.93 -0.48
CA LEU A 158 -1.24 14.08 0.54
C LEU A 158 -0.37 13.99 1.79
N SER A 159 0.95 13.97 1.63
CA SER A 159 1.87 14.04 2.76
C SER A 159 1.72 15.37 3.53
N ASP A 160 1.47 16.50 2.86
CA ASP A 160 1.37 17.81 3.53
C ASP A 160 0.03 18.06 4.25
N LEU A 161 -1.01 17.23 4.01
CA LEU A 161 -2.28 17.30 4.74
C LEU A 161 -2.11 17.24 6.27
N ARG A 162 -0.98 16.71 6.77
CA ARG A 162 -0.64 16.70 8.21
C ARG A 162 -0.40 18.09 8.81
N ASN A 163 -0.23 19.10 7.96
CA ASN A 163 0.02 20.50 8.32
C ASN A 163 -1.16 21.42 7.96
N ASP A 164 -2.16 20.92 7.24
CA ASP A 164 -3.32 21.72 6.82
C ASP A 164 -4.23 22.04 8.01
N LYS A 165 -4.74 23.27 8.05
CA LYS A 165 -5.54 23.76 9.19
C LYS A 165 -7.01 23.38 9.11
N VAL A 166 -7.53 23.18 7.90
CA VAL A 166 -8.95 22.99 7.57
C VAL A 166 -9.23 21.51 7.27
N ASN A 167 -8.37 20.88 6.48
CA ASN A 167 -8.47 19.50 6.04
C ASN A 167 -7.25 18.72 6.52
N LEU A 168 -7.28 18.26 7.78
CA LEU A 168 -6.13 17.70 8.50
C LEU A 168 -6.22 16.17 8.56
N THR A 169 -5.16 15.50 8.11
CA THR A 169 -4.92 14.06 8.38
C THR A 169 -3.42 13.78 8.37
N ASP A 170 -2.98 12.82 9.18
CA ASP A 170 -1.62 12.28 9.13
C ASP A 170 -1.57 10.82 8.62
N GLY A 171 -2.68 10.33 8.06
CA GLY A 171 -2.86 8.95 7.61
C GLY A 171 -2.34 8.62 6.22
N PHE A 172 -1.67 9.55 5.54
CA PHE A 172 -0.91 9.30 4.31
C PHE A 172 0.59 9.24 4.61
N VAL A 173 1.34 8.45 3.85
CA VAL A 173 2.79 8.31 4.06
C VAL A 173 3.49 9.65 4.00
N ARG A 174 4.45 9.85 4.90
CA ARG A 174 5.24 11.08 4.93
C ARG A 174 6.37 10.97 3.91
N VAL A 175 6.39 11.92 2.98
CA VAL A 175 7.48 12.09 2.03
C VAL A 175 8.60 12.86 2.72
N LYS A 176 9.82 12.30 2.74
CA LYS A 176 11.03 12.97 3.20
C LYS A 176 11.61 13.84 2.09
N ARG A 177 11.75 13.29 0.89
CA ARG A 177 12.05 14.00 -0.36
C ARG A 177 11.78 13.12 -1.58
N VAL A 178 11.77 13.74 -2.75
CA VAL A 178 11.78 13.07 -4.04
C VAL A 178 13.00 13.56 -4.81
N THR A 179 13.75 12.66 -5.42
CA THR A 179 15.01 12.96 -6.11
C THR A 179 14.97 12.36 -7.50
N CYS A 180 15.25 13.16 -8.54
CA CYS A 180 15.57 12.64 -9.86
C CYS A 180 17.07 12.35 -9.94
N VAL A 181 17.42 11.12 -10.29
CA VAL A 181 18.81 10.67 -10.41
C VAL A 181 19.08 10.05 -11.78
N LYS A 182 20.34 9.99 -12.18
CA LYS A 182 20.80 9.43 -13.45
C LYS A 182 22.06 8.57 -13.24
N GLY A 183 22.16 7.45 -13.95
CA GLY A 183 23.35 6.59 -13.97
C GLY A 183 23.01 5.10 -13.84
N VAL A 184 24.05 4.27 -13.80
CA VAL A 184 23.89 2.84 -13.54
C VAL A 184 23.37 2.60 -12.11
N TYR A 185 22.75 1.44 -11.91
CA TYR A 185 22.29 1.04 -10.58
C TYR A 185 23.49 0.88 -9.62
N PRO A 186 23.47 1.47 -8.40
CA PRO A 186 24.59 1.35 -7.47
C PRO A 186 24.87 -0.10 -7.07
N GLN A 187 26.13 -0.54 -7.14
CA GLN A 187 26.53 -1.94 -6.89
C GLN A 187 25.98 -2.51 -5.57
N HIS A 188 26.08 -1.76 -4.47
CA HIS A 188 25.57 -2.24 -3.17
C HIS A 188 24.05 -2.45 -3.13
N LEU A 189 23.27 -1.81 -4.02
CA LEU A 189 21.84 -2.08 -4.15
C LEU A 189 21.58 -3.30 -5.04
N LEU A 190 22.41 -3.54 -6.06
CA LEU A 190 22.41 -4.79 -6.83
C LEU A 190 22.68 -5.99 -5.90
N ASP A 191 23.70 -5.88 -5.04
CA ASP A 191 24.02 -6.93 -4.06
C ASP A 191 22.83 -7.22 -3.12
N GLU A 192 22.04 -6.22 -2.74
CA GLU A 192 20.84 -6.41 -1.92
C GLU A 192 19.67 -6.98 -2.72
N TRP A 193 19.56 -6.65 -4.01
CA TRP A 193 18.58 -7.25 -4.91
C TRP A 193 18.86 -8.75 -5.09
N GLU A 194 20.12 -9.13 -5.31
CA GLU A 194 20.54 -10.54 -5.42
C GLU A 194 20.27 -11.32 -4.14
N LYS A 195 20.62 -10.75 -2.97
CA LYS A 195 20.30 -11.36 -1.67
C LYS A 195 18.81 -11.58 -1.49
N PHE A 196 17.99 -10.60 -1.88
CA PHE A 196 16.54 -10.73 -1.80
C PHE A 196 16.05 -11.85 -2.71
N ASN A 197 16.47 -11.85 -3.98
CA ASN A 197 16.17 -12.90 -4.95
C ASN A 197 16.48 -14.29 -4.37
N ASP A 198 17.70 -14.49 -3.85
CA ASP A 198 18.14 -15.77 -3.30
C ASP A 198 17.43 -16.16 -1.99
N SER A 199 16.93 -15.19 -1.23
CA SER A 199 16.27 -15.43 0.07
C SER A 199 14.81 -15.88 -0.05
N THR A 200 14.18 -15.66 -1.21
CA THR A 200 12.78 -16.03 -1.42
C THR A 200 12.67 -17.40 -2.09
N LEU A 201 11.66 -18.19 -1.71
CA LEU A 201 11.45 -19.53 -2.30
C LEU A 201 11.17 -19.49 -3.81
N LYS A 202 10.79 -18.33 -4.36
CA LYS A 202 10.42 -18.15 -5.77
C LYS A 202 11.39 -17.27 -6.56
N GLY A 203 12.36 -16.62 -5.92
CA GLY A 203 13.10 -15.53 -6.54
C GLY A 203 12.33 -14.20 -6.52
N SER A 204 13.01 -13.15 -6.97
CA SER A 204 12.40 -11.87 -7.35
C SER A 204 11.47 -12.10 -8.54
N GLU A 205 10.30 -11.46 -8.53
CA GLU A 205 9.40 -11.43 -9.69
C GLU A 205 9.83 -10.36 -10.71
N ASN A 206 10.65 -9.39 -10.27
CA ASN A 206 11.20 -8.32 -11.10
C ASN A 206 12.46 -8.76 -11.88
N ASP A 207 12.76 -8.05 -12.96
CA ASP A 207 14.02 -8.13 -13.70
C ASP A 207 15.19 -7.61 -12.85
N ASN A 208 16.40 -8.13 -13.08
CA ASN A 208 17.59 -7.64 -12.39
C ASN A 208 17.94 -6.21 -12.87
N PRO A 209 18.03 -5.20 -12.00
CA PRO A 209 18.31 -3.82 -12.38
C PRO A 209 19.74 -3.58 -12.91
N GLU A 210 20.60 -4.59 -13.00
CA GLU A 210 21.88 -4.52 -13.72
C GLU A 210 21.72 -4.18 -15.22
N ILE A 211 20.53 -4.34 -15.79
CA ILE A 211 20.23 -4.05 -17.20
C ILE A 211 20.38 -2.56 -17.61
N PHE A 212 20.43 -1.63 -16.65
CA PHE A 212 20.43 -0.19 -16.93
C PHE A 212 21.83 0.39 -17.20
N ASP A 213 21.92 1.32 -18.15
CA ASP A 213 23.16 2.00 -18.52
C ASP A 213 23.36 3.36 -17.81
N GLU A 214 24.43 4.07 -18.15
CA GLU A 214 24.77 5.39 -17.57
C GLU A 214 23.77 6.50 -17.94
N ASP A 215 22.95 6.29 -18.97
CA ASP A 215 21.96 7.26 -19.44
C ASP A 215 20.59 7.12 -18.78
N GLN A 216 20.33 5.99 -18.10
CA GLN A 216 19.07 5.72 -17.41
C GLN A 216 18.77 6.76 -16.31
N VAL A 217 17.52 7.23 -16.29
CA VAL A 217 16.99 8.20 -15.32
C VAL A 217 16.03 7.49 -14.35
N TYR A 218 16.00 7.91 -13.09
CA TYR A 218 15.10 7.37 -12.08
C TYR A 218 14.47 8.48 -11.26
N ILE A 219 13.30 8.20 -10.70
CA ILE A 219 12.73 8.92 -9.57
C ILE A 219 12.89 8.06 -8.31
N VAL A 220 13.45 8.66 -7.27
CA VAL A 220 13.59 8.02 -5.95
C VAL A 220 12.74 8.77 -4.95
N PHE A 221 11.72 8.09 -4.42
CA PHE A 221 10.96 8.56 -3.27
C PHE A 221 11.66 8.10 -1.99
N GLU A 222 12.11 9.05 -1.17
CA GLU A 222 12.48 8.81 0.22
C GLU A 222 11.24 9.00 1.09
N LEU A 223 10.72 7.91 1.63
CA LEU A 223 9.51 7.86 2.45
C LEU A 223 9.87 7.48 3.89
N TYR A 224 9.15 8.01 4.87
CA TYR A 224 9.31 7.55 6.24
C TYR A 224 8.68 6.16 6.40
N ASN A 225 9.40 5.24 7.07
CA ASN A 225 8.85 3.92 7.37
C ASN A 225 7.60 4.05 8.25
N ALA A 226 6.49 3.47 7.78
CA ALA A 226 5.19 3.55 8.45
C ALA A 226 4.71 2.22 9.05
N GLY A 227 5.56 1.20 9.08
CA GLY A 227 5.28 -0.08 9.72
C GLY A 227 5.21 -1.24 8.72
N VAL A 228 4.27 -2.16 8.96
CA VAL A 228 4.09 -3.39 8.19
C VAL A 228 2.76 -3.33 7.47
N ASP A 229 2.67 -3.85 6.25
CA ASP A 229 1.40 -3.92 5.50
C ASP A 229 0.32 -4.70 6.25
N LEU A 230 -0.95 -4.41 5.97
CA LEU A 230 -2.10 -4.96 6.68
C LEU A 230 -2.18 -6.48 6.50
N GLU A 231 -1.84 -7.01 5.33
CA GLU A 231 -1.80 -8.46 5.05
C GLU A 231 -0.85 -9.17 6.03
N ALA A 232 0.34 -8.60 6.25
CA ALA A 232 1.35 -9.12 7.16
C ALA A 232 1.23 -8.61 8.62
N PHE A 233 0.24 -7.81 8.98
CA PHE A 233 0.05 -7.38 10.36
C PHE A 233 -0.64 -8.47 11.22
N GLN A 234 -0.41 -8.47 12.54
CA GLN A 234 -1.15 -9.31 13.50
C GLN A 234 -1.78 -8.43 14.58
N PHE A 235 -3.11 -8.31 14.50
CA PHE A 235 -3.91 -7.58 15.47
C PHE A 235 -4.05 -8.35 16.79
N LYS A 236 -4.19 -7.63 17.90
CA LYS A 236 -4.61 -8.21 19.17
C LYS A 236 -6.04 -8.67 19.09
N ASN A 237 -6.96 -7.81 18.65
CA ASN A 237 -8.39 -8.08 18.55
C ASN A 237 -9.03 -7.15 17.48
N ALA A 238 -10.35 -7.26 17.26
CA ALA A 238 -11.03 -6.48 16.23
C ALA A 238 -11.27 -5.00 16.60
N GLU A 239 -11.00 -4.57 17.85
CA GLU A 239 -11.05 -3.12 18.17
C GLU A 239 -9.92 -2.37 17.46
N GLU A 240 -8.73 -3.00 17.34
CA GLU A 240 -7.60 -2.44 16.61
C GLU A 240 -7.91 -2.35 15.10
N SER A 241 -8.46 -3.39 14.48
CA SER A 241 -8.79 -3.35 13.05
C SER A 241 -9.97 -2.41 12.73
N TYR A 242 -10.99 -2.35 13.59
CA TYR A 242 -12.07 -1.37 13.45
C TYR A 242 -11.54 0.08 13.57
N SER A 243 -10.60 0.33 14.48
CA SER A 243 -9.88 1.60 14.57
C SER A 243 -9.12 1.93 13.27
N ILE A 244 -8.37 0.96 12.72
CA ILE A 244 -7.66 1.12 11.44
C ILE A 244 -8.62 1.45 10.30
N PHE A 245 -9.74 0.74 10.18
CA PHE A 245 -10.77 1.05 9.18
C PHE A 245 -11.24 2.51 9.28
N LEU A 246 -11.57 2.98 10.49
CA LEU A 246 -11.99 4.37 10.69
C LEU A 246 -10.86 5.34 10.32
N GLN A 247 -9.62 5.08 10.71
CA GLN A 247 -8.49 5.95 10.36
C GLN A 247 -8.30 6.09 8.84
N ILE A 248 -8.47 5.00 8.09
CA ILE A 248 -8.40 4.99 6.63
C ILE A 248 -9.56 5.81 6.05
N ALA A 249 -10.80 5.52 6.47
CA ALA A 249 -11.99 6.22 5.99
C ALA A 249 -11.93 7.73 6.25
N TYR A 250 -11.47 8.16 7.42
CA TYR A 250 -11.28 9.58 7.73
C TYR A 250 -10.14 10.20 6.93
N SER A 251 -9.06 9.48 6.65
CA SER A 251 -7.97 9.99 5.81
C SER A 251 -8.42 10.22 4.37
N LEU A 252 -9.18 9.27 3.80
CA LEU A 252 -9.80 9.41 2.49
C LEU A 252 -10.80 10.56 2.46
N ALA A 253 -11.66 10.69 3.47
CA ALA A 253 -12.62 11.79 3.59
C ALA A 253 -11.95 13.19 3.55
N VAL A 254 -10.82 13.33 4.24
CA VAL A 254 -10.02 14.57 4.24
C VAL A 254 -9.47 14.86 2.84
N ALA A 255 -8.92 13.86 2.18
CA ALA A 255 -8.35 13.99 0.85
C ALA A 255 -9.41 14.23 -0.25
N GLU A 256 -10.56 13.54 -0.17
CA GLU A 256 -11.74 13.79 -1.02
C GLU A 256 -12.18 15.26 -0.91
N THR A 257 -12.28 15.76 0.32
CA THR A 257 -12.74 17.12 0.59
C THR A 257 -11.74 18.17 0.09
N LYS A 258 -10.44 17.91 0.22
CA LYS A 258 -9.40 18.88 -0.16
C LYS A 258 -9.07 18.86 -1.64
N PHE A 259 -8.96 17.67 -2.22
CA PHE A 259 -8.36 17.44 -3.52
C PHE A 259 -9.24 16.61 -4.46
N GLU A 260 -10.50 16.32 -4.11
CA GLU A 260 -11.32 15.36 -4.86
C GLU A 260 -10.56 14.04 -5.10
N PHE A 261 -9.86 13.58 -4.05
CA PHE A 261 -8.96 12.44 -4.14
C PHE A 261 -9.69 11.10 -4.27
N GLU A 262 -9.20 10.24 -5.14
CA GLU A 262 -9.53 8.82 -5.21
C GLU A 262 -8.24 8.00 -5.20
N HIS A 263 -8.14 6.99 -4.33
CA HIS A 263 -6.93 6.17 -4.26
C HIS A 263 -6.78 5.23 -5.46
N ARG A 264 -7.91 4.61 -5.86
CA ARG A 264 -8.05 3.67 -6.99
C ARG A 264 -7.24 2.37 -6.93
N ASP A 265 -6.33 2.21 -5.98
CA ASP A 265 -5.65 0.93 -5.74
C ASP A 265 -5.40 0.61 -4.25
N LEU A 266 -6.42 0.78 -3.40
CA LEU A 266 -6.24 0.65 -1.94
C LEU A 266 -6.44 -0.79 -1.46
N HIS A 267 -5.68 -1.73 -2.03
CA HIS A 267 -5.61 -3.08 -1.49
C HIS A 267 -4.88 -3.10 -0.14
N TRP A 268 -5.01 -4.18 0.62
CA TRP A 268 -4.44 -4.27 1.98
C TRP A 268 -2.89 -4.24 2.04
N GLY A 269 -2.21 -4.39 0.91
CA GLY A 269 -0.76 -4.17 0.80
C GLY A 269 -0.39 -2.68 0.85
N ASN A 270 -1.32 -1.82 0.43
CA ASN A 270 -1.17 -0.36 0.40
C ASN A 270 -1.64 0.33 1.70
N VAL A 271 -1.86 -0.46 2.76
CA VAL A 271 -2.16 0.03 4.11
C VAL A 271 -1.09 -0.47 5.07
N LEU A 272 -0.21 0.43 5.49
CA LEU A 272 0.79 0.14 6.50
C LEU A 272 0.23 0.39 7.91
N ILE A 273 0.65 -0.44 8.86
CA ILE A 273 0.22 -0.41 10.25
C ILE A 273 1.46 -0.35 11.16
N SER A 274 1.44 0.62 12.07
CA SER A 274 2.43 0.75 13.14
C SER A 274 1.79 0.83 14.51
N HIS A 275 2.57 0.53 15.55
CA HIS A 275 2.15 0.74 16.93
C HIS A 275 2.32 2.21 17.34
N THR A 276 1.35 2.73 18.08
CA THR A 276 1.40 4.11 18.61
C THR A 276 1.08 4.16 20.10
N LYS A 277 1.65 5.16 20.78
CA LYS A 277 1.32 5.51 22.17
C LYS A 277 0.21 6.56 22.26
N GLU A 278 -0.12 7.21 21.15
CA GLU A 278 -1.19 8.20 21.07
C GLU A 278 -2.53 7.49 21.29
N LYS A 279 -3.39 8.06 22.14
CA LYS A 279 -4.70 7.48 22.43
C LYS A 279 -5.74 7.80 21.36
N PHE A 280 -5.59 8.96 20.73
CA PHE A 280 -6.49 9.47 19.70
C PHE A 280 -5.69 10.11 18.58
N ILE A 281 -6.20 10.01 17.35
CA ILE A 281 -5.74 10.78 16.19
C ILE A 281 -6.83 11.82 15.87
N GLU A 282 -6.40 13.05 15.58
CA GLU A 282 -7.29 14.14 15.18
C GLU A 282 -7.36 14.23 13.66
N TYR A 283 -8.58 14.31 13.14
CA TYR A 283 -8.86 14.63 11.75
C TYR A 283 -9.65 15.93 11.68
N ARG A 284 -9.48 16.71 10.61
CA ARG A 284 -10.35 17.85 10.31
C ARG A 284 -10.88 17.73 8.90
N ILE A 285 -12.18 17.88 8.73
CA ILE A 285 -12.86 17.90 7.43
C ILE A 285 -13.70 19.17 7.38
N ASP A 286 -13.40 20.07 6.44
CA ASP A 286 -14.00 21.41 6.34
C ASP A 286 -13.94 22.19 7.67
N GLY A 287 -12.84 22.05 8.41
CA GLY A 287 -12.63 22.68 9.71
C GLY A 287 -13.36 22.03 10.89
N ARG A 288 -14.24 21.03 10.65
CA ARG A 288 -14.86 20.25 11.73
C ARG A 288 -13.87 19.20 12.24
N VAL A 289 -13.68 19.17 13.56
CA VAL A 289 -12.73 18.27 14.23
C VAL A 289 -13.39 16.94 14.58
N PHE A 290 -12.69 15.85 14.28
CA PHE A 290 -13.07 14.48 14.60
C PHE A 290 -11.91 13.79 15.32
N LYS A 291 -12.19 12.93 16.31
CA LYS A 291 -11.17 12.22 17.09
C LYS A 291 -11.43 10.72 17.08
N ILE A 292 -10.49 9.96 16.53
CA ILE A 292 -10.58 8.49 16.45
C ILE A 292 -9.66 7.87 17.50
N GLN A 293 -10.19 6.96 18.30
CA GLN A 293 -9.40 6.21 19.27
C GLN A 293 -8.49 5.22 18.53
N THR A 294 -7.18 5.24 18.81
CA THR A 294 -6.20 4.45 18.06
C THR A 294 -6.21 2.97 18.41
N HIS A 295 -6.60 2.64 19.64
CA HIS A 295 -6.37 1.32 20.24
C HIS A 295 -4.89 0.88 20.21
N GLY A 296 -3.96 1.84 20.13
CA GLY A 296 -2.52 1.58 20.09
C GLY A 296 -1.97 1.21 18.71
N VAL A 297 -2.76 1.36 17.64
CA VAL A 297 -2.36 1.14 16.25
C VAL A 297 -2.66 2.37 15.39
N LYS A 298 -1.84 2.58 14.36
CA LYS A 298 -1.96 3.68 13.41
C LYS A 298 -1.91 3.17 11.98
N ALA A 299 -2.83 3.62 11.14
CA ALA A 299 -2.87 3.33 9.71
C ALA A 299 -2.06 4.37 8.92
N THR A 300 -1.45 3.94 7.82
CA THR A 300 -0.82 4.83 6.85
C THR A 300 -1.04 4.29 5.44
N ILE A 301 -1.67 5.10 4.60
CA ILE A 301 -1.94 4.80 3.19
C ILE A 301 -0.68 5.12 2.38
N ILE A 302 -0.35 4.22 1.44
CA ILE A 302 0.79 4.33 0.51
C ILE A 302 0.35 4.01 -0.92
N ASP A 303 1.27 4.22 -1.86
CA ASP A 303 1.17 3.92 -3.29
C ASP A 303 0.01 4.61 -4.01
N TYR A 304 0.35 5.70 -4.69
CA TYR A 304 -0.62 6.53 -5.40
C TYR A 304 -0.50 6.39 -6.92
N THR A 305 0.06 5.27 -7.39
CA THR A 305 0.35 5.05 -8.81
C THR A 305 -0.90 5.20 -9.68
N LEU A 306 -2.04 4.66 -9.24
CA LEU A 306 -3.31 4.72 -10.01
C LEU A 306 -4.25 5.83 -9.53
N SER A 307 -3.83 6.64 -8.57
CA SER A 307 -4.70 7.60 -7.89
C SER A 307 -5.10 8.76 -8.79
N ARG A 308 -6.17 9.45 -8.39
CA ARG A 308 -6.69 10.65 -9.03
C ARG A 308 -6.88 11.77 -8.02
N MET A 309 -6.54 13.00 -8.39
CA MET A 309 -6.87 14.19 -7.60
C MET A 309 -6.94 15.46 -8.46
N VAL A 310 -7.54 16.51 -7.92
CA VAL A 310 -7.45 17.89 -8.43
C VAL A 310 -6.41 18.66 -7.64
N TYR A 311 -5.49 19.32 -8.35
CA TYR A 311 -4.51 20.21 -7.76
C TYR A 311 -4.19 21.38 -8.69
N ASP A 312 -4.24 22.60 -8.17
CA ASP A 312 -4.01 23.85 -8.94
C ASP A 312 -4.83 23.90 -10.24
N ASP A 313 -6.12 23.55 -10.14
CA ASP A 313 -7.11 23.48 -11.24
C ASP A 313 -6.82 22.41 -12.32
N ALA A 314 -5.81 21.55 -12.11
CA ALA A 314 -5.51 20.41 -12.96
C ALA A 314 -6.00 19.10 -12.35
N VAL A 315 -6.51 18.20 -13.19
CA VAL A 315 -6.79 16.81 -12.80
C VAL A 315 -5.53 15.98 -13.02
N LEU A 316 -4.98 15.41 -11.95
CA LEU A 316 -3.85 14.49 -11.97
C LEU A 316 -4.39 13.08 -11.82
N TYR A 317 -4.12 12.21 -12.78
CA TYR A 317 -4.60 10.82 -12.76
C TYR A 317 -3.78 9.93 -13.69
N ASP A 318 -3.76 8.62 -13.40
CA ASP A 318 -3.35 7.61 -14.37
C ASP A 318 -4.55 7.17 -15.24
N ASN A 319 -4.36 7.09 -16.55
CA ASN A 319 -5.45 6.75 -17.47
C ASN A 319 -5.55 5.24 -17.67
N LEU A 320 -6.40 4.60 -16.87
CA LEU A 320 -6.62 3.16 -16.90
C LEU A 320 -7.54 2.71 -18.05
N ALA A 321 -8.12 3.61 -18.85
CA ALA A 321 -9.16 3.28 -19.82
C ALA A 321 -8.74 2.27 -20.91
N LYS A 322 -7.43 2.06 -21.09
CA LYS A 322 -6.83 1.14 -22.08
C LYS A 322 -6.09 -0.04 -21.44
N ASP A 323 -6.13 -0.17 -20.12
CA ASP A 323 -5.49 -1.26 -19.39
C ASP A 323 -6.44 -2.46 -19.30
N GLU A 324 -6.62 -3.18 -20.40
CA GLU A 324 -7.56 -4.31 -20.47
C GLU A 324 -7.20 -5.41 -19.45
N GLU A 325 -5.91 -5.71 -19.26
CA GLU A 325 -5.44 -6.74 -18.32
C GLU A 325 -5.83 -6.47 -16.87
N LEU A 326 -5.80 -5.20 -16.42
CA LEU A 326 -6.22 -4.84 -15.07
C LEU A 326 -7.68 -5.26 -14.77
N PHE A 327 -8.54 -5.27 -15.79
CA PHE A 327 -9.96 -5.59 -15.66
C PHE A 327 -10.31 -7.02 -16.10
N GLU A 328 -9.48 -7.62 -16.97
CA GLU A 328 -9.69 -8.94 -17.57
C GLU A 328 -8.98 -10.08 -16.85
N GLN A 329 -8.19 -9.79 -15.80
CA GLN A 329 -7.63 -10.88 -14.98
C GLN A 329 -8.74 -11.79 -14.44
N ASP A 330 -8.80 -13.01 -15.01
CA ASP A 330 -9.61 -14.14 -14.58
C ASP A 330 -9.04 -14.75 -13.30
N SER A 331 -9.02 -13.95 -12.24
CA SER A 331 -8.82 -14.43 -10.87
C SER A 331 -10.18 -14.69 -10.25
N GLU A 332 -10.88 -15.74 -10.71
CA GLU A 332 -12.13 -16.18 -10.08
C GLU A 332 -11.93 -16.26 -8.55
N GLY A 333 -12.61 -15.39 -7.80
CA GLY A 333 -12.60 -15.36 -6.33
C GLY A 333 -11.74 -14.30 -5.66
N GLU A 334 -11.00 -13.45 -6.38
CA GLU A 334 -10.24 -12.36 -5.76
C GLU A 334 -10.99 -11.02 -5.83
N TYR A 335 -11.52 -10.59 -4.68
CA TYR A 335 -12.36 -9.38 -4.59
C TYR A 335 -11.65 -8.10 -5.03
N GLN A 336 -10.31 -8.05 -4.97
CA GLN A 336 -9.51 -6.92 -5.43
C GLN A 336 -9.77 -6.61 -6.92
N PHE A 337 -9.77 -7.64 -7.78
CA PHE A 337 -9.98 -7.46 -9.21
C PHE A 337 -11.41 -7.09 -9.56
N GLU A 338 -12.37 -7.50 -8.73
CA GLU A 338 -13.74 -7.03 -8.83
C GLU A 338 -13.86 -5.54 -8.55
N ILE A 339 -13.07 -4.99 -7.61
CA ILE A 339 -13.06 -3.54 -7.36
C ILE A 339 -12.64 -2.77 -8.63
N TYR A 340 -11.63 -3.21 -9.37
CA TYR A 340 -11.24 -2.54 -10.62
C TYR A 340 -12.41 -2.52 -11.63
N ARG A 341 -13.11 -3.64 -11.81
CA ARG A 341 -14.28 -3.70 -12.70
C ARG A 341 -15.40 -2.77 -12.25
N LEU A 342 -15.75 -2.80 -10.97
CA LEU A 342 -16.75 -1.91 -10.38
C LEU A 342 -16.38 -0.44 -10.53
N MET A 343 -15.11 -0.08 -10.34
CA MET A 343 -14.64 1.30 -10.57
C MET A 343 -14.80 1.70 -12.04
N ARG A 344 -14.37 0.85 -12.99
CA ARG A 344 -14.50 1.11 -14.43
C ARG A 344 -15.96 1.34 -14.82
N ASP A 345 -16.87 0.54 -14.30
CA ASP A 345 -18.31 0.68 -14.54
C ASP A 345 -18.85 1.98 -13.92
N ARG A 346 -18.43 2.33 -12.70
CA ARG A 346 -18.83 3.56 -12.01
C ARG A 346 -18.38 4.83 -12.74
N VAL A 347 -17.17 4.84 -13.28
CA VAL A 347 -16.63 5.98 -14.03
C VAL A 347 -16.99 5.95 -15.51
N GLU A 348 -17.72 4.93 -15.98
CA GLU A 348 -18.06 4.72 -17.39
C GLU A 348 -16.81 4.72 -18.30
N ASN A 349 -15.72 4.13 -17.81
CA ASN A 349 -14.37 4.13 -18.42
C ASN A 349 -13.73 5.53 -18.60
N ASP A 350 -14.30 6.60 -18.02
CA ASP A 350 -13.75 7.94 -18.02
C ASP A 350 -12.99 8.27 -16.71
N PHE A 351 -11.74 7.83 -16.64
CA PHE A 351 -10.92 7.95 -15.43
C PHE A 351 -10.50 9.39 -15.08
N ILE A 352 -10.79 10.40 -15.90
CA ILE A 352 -10.58 11.81 -15.51
C ILE A 352 -11.64 12.30 -14.51
N ARG A 353 -12.84 11.72 -14.58
CA ARG A 353 -14.00 12.10 -13.77
C ARG A 353 -13.71 11.87 -12.28
N PHE A 354 -14.22 12.77 -11.44
CA PHE A 354 -14.28 12.53 -10.00
C PHE A 354 -15.45 11.62 -9.67
N GLU A 355 -15.18 10.48 -9.07
CA GLU A 355 -16.17 9.53 -8.59
C GLU A 355 -15.75 9.00 -7.21
N PRO A 356 -16.06 9.71 -6.11
CA PRO A 356 -15.58 9.33 -4.77
C PRO A 356 -16.16 8.00 -4.27
N PHE A 357 -17.18 7.45 -4.93
CA PHE A 357 -17.67 6.11 -4.64
C PHE A 357 -16.59 5.04 -4.85
N THR A 358 -15.57 5.30 -5.67
CA THR A 358 -14.43 4.37 -5.84
C THR A 358 -13.67 4.17 -4.51
N ASN A 359 -13.58 5.18 -3.66
CA ASN A 359 -13.02 5.04 -2.31
C ASN A 359 -13.89 4.15 -1.41
N LEU A 360 -15.22 4.22 -1.54
CA LEU A 360 -16.14 3.33 -0.81
C LEU A 360 -15.99 1.87 -1.25
N LEU A 361 -15.81 1.62 -2.54
CA LEU A 361 -15.52 0.29 -3.07
C LEU A 361 -14.25 -0.31 -2.41
N TRP A 362 -13.19 0.48 -2.32
CA TRP A 362 -11.96 0.05 -1.65
C TRP A 362 -12.10 -0.10 -0.13
N LEU A 363 -12.83 0.80 0.53
CA LEU A 363 -13.15 0.65 1.95
C LEU A 363 -13.96 -0.63 2.20
N HIS A 364 -14.91 -0.96 1.32
CA HIS A 364 -15.67 -2.20 1.42
C HIS A 364 -14.77 -3.44 1.23
N TYR A 365 -13.84 -3.41 0.26
CA TYR A 365 -12.80 -4.43 0.13
C TYR A 365 -11.95 -4.58 1.41
N LEU A 366 -11.55 -3.46 2.03
CA LEU A 366 -10.77 -3.51 3.26
C LEU A 366 -11.59 -4.09 4.42
N VAL A 367 -12.89 -3.77 4.54
CA VAL A 367 -13.75 -4.38 5.57
C VAL A 367 -13.81 -5.90 5.39
N ASP A 368 -14.01 -6.38 4.16
CA ASP A 368 -13.98 -7.81 3.84
C ASP A 368 -12.65 -8.45 4.30
N LYS A 369 -11.51 -7.84 3.97
CA LYS A 369 -10.20 -8.31 4.40
C LYS A 369 -10.01 -8.26 5.91
N LEU A 370 -10.57 -7.26 6.60
CA LEU A 370 -10.51 -7.17 8.05
C LEU A 370 -11.38 -8.24 8.74
N ILE A 371 -12.46 -8.70 8.11
CA ILE A 371 -13.32 -9.75 8.66
C ILE A 371 -12.71 -11.14 8.41
N ASP A 372 -12.34 -11.42 7.16
CA ASP A 372 -12.05 -12.79 6.71
C ASP A 372 -10.56 -13.06 6.44
N GLY A 373 -9.73 -12.03 6.25
CA GLY A 373 -8.31 -12.17 5.94
C GLY A 373 -7.36 -11.82 7.09
N ALA A 374 -7.72 -10.85 7.93
CA ALA A 374 -6.83 -10.30 8.96
C ALA A 374 -6.55 -11.29 10.09
N ARG A 375 -5.34 -11.20 10.65
CA ARG A 375 -4.87 -12.13 11.69
C ARG A 375 -5.10 -11.55 13.08
N TYR A 376 -5.81 -12.31 13.93
CA TYR A 376 -6.18 -11.89 15.28
C TYR A 376 -5.64 -12.84 16.37
N ARG A 377 -4.92 -12.29 17.35
CA ARG A 377 -4.40 -13.07 18.49
C ARG A 377 -5.48 -13.48 19.49
N TYR A 378 -6.46 -12.63 19.75
CA TYR A 378 -7.51 -12.83 20.78
C TYR A 378 -8.93 -12.87 20.20
N SER A 379 -9.12 -13.68 19.15
CA SER A 379 -10.40 -13.82 18.41
C SER A 379 -11.58 -14.35 19.24
N LYS A 380 -11.33 -14.95 20.40
CA LYS A 380 -12.40 -15.47 21.28
C LYS A 380 -12.99 -14.44 22.25
N SER A 381 -12.34 -13.28 22.40
CA SER A 381 -12.75 -12.26 23.37
C SER A 381 -14.07 -11.59 22.99
N ASP A 382 -14.87 -11.18 23.99
CA ASP A 382 -16.13 -10.48 23.73
C ASP A 382 -15.92 -9.13 23.03
N LYS A 383 -14.81 -8.46 23.35
CA LYS A 383 -14.39 -7.24 22.66
C LYS A 383 -14.15 -7.47 21.17
N HIS A 384 -13.47 -8.58 20.81
CA HIS A 384 -13.29 -8.95 19.41
C HIS A 384 -14.63 -9.19 18.73
N LYS A 385 -15.52 -10.02 19.30
CA LYS A 385 -16.84 -10.30 18.71
C LYS A 385 -17.66 -9.03 18.50
N PHE A 386 -17.66 -8.14 19.49
CA PHE A 386 -18.39 -6.87 19.40
C PHE A 386 -17.86 -5.97 18.28
N ALA A 387 -16.54 -5.78 18.18
CA ALA A 387 -15.95 -4.97 17.13
C ALA A 387 -16.05 -5.63 15.74
N LEU A 388 -15.95 -6.95 15.66
CA LEU A 388 -16.16 -7.71 14.42
C LEU A 388 -17.60 -7.55 13.91
N ASN A 389 -18.60 -7.59 14.80
CA ASN A 389 -19.99 -7.32 14.43
C ASN A 389 -20.17 -5.89 13.87
N LYS A 390 -19.39 -4.90 14.35
CA LYS A 390 -19.40 -3.56 13.75
C LYS A 390 -18.82 -3.54 12.35
N LEU A 391 -17.72 -4.27 12.11
CA LEU A 391 -17.15 -4.43 10.77
C LEU A 391 -18.14 -5.14 9.83
N MET A 392 -18.80 -6.21 10.28
CA MET A 392 -19.82 -6.90 9.50
C MET A 392 -20.98 -5.96 9.16
N HIS A 393 -21.46 -5.18 10.14
CA HIS A 393 -22.49 -4.20 9.87
C HIS A 393 -22.05 -3.15 8.85
N LEU A 394 -20.81 -2.64 8.96
CA LEU A 394 -20.25 -1.72 7.98
C LEU A 394 -20.22 -2.33 6.58
N ARG A 395 -19.76 -3.57 6.43
CA ARG A 395 -19.77 -4.29 5.15
C ARG A 395 -21.16 -4.25 4.50
N ASP A 396 -22.18 -4.54 5.30
CA ASP A 396 -23.55 -4.67 4.81
C ASP A 396 -24.22 -3.33 4.45
N VAL A 397 -23.71 -2.19 4.93
CA VAL A 397 -24.34 -0.87 4.71
C VAL A 397 -23.48 0.11 3.90
N LEU A 398 -22.16 -0.10 3.80
CA LEU A 398 -21.23 0.93 3.31
C LEU A 398 -21.54 1.39 1.87
N LEU A 399 -21.92 0.45 1.00
CA LEU A 399 -22.18 0.72 -0.42
C LEU A 399 -23.62 1.19 -0.70
N ASP A 400 -24.56 0.89 0.22
CA ASP A 400 -25.97 1.21 0.07
C ASP A 400 -26.33 2.58 0.69
N ASP A 401 -25.72 2.90 1.83
CA ASP A 401 -26.10 4.05 2.65
C ASP A 401 -25.26 5.31 2.38
N PHE A 402 -24.11 5.19 1.69
CA PHE A 402 -23.16 6.29 1.52
C PHE A 402 -22.71 6.49 0.07
N GLN A 403 -22.32 7.73 -0.26
CA GLN A 403 -21.83 8.08 -1.60
C GLN A 403 -20.31 8.36 -1.67
N SER A 404 -19.67 8.62 -0.53
CA SER A 404 -18.23 8.87 -0.44
C SER A 404 -17.66 8.57 0.95
N ALA A 405 -16.34 8.53 1.10
CA ALA A 405 -15.72 8.39 2.42
C ALA A 405 -16.02 9.62 3.31
N SER A 406 -16.11 10.82 2.72
CA SER A 406 -16.52 12.05 3.41
C SER A 406 -17.97 12.00 3.89
N ASP A 407 -18.90 11.47 3.10
CA ASP A 407 -20.29 11.27 3.51
C ASP A 407 -20.36 10.31 4.70
N PHE A 408 -19.72 9.14 4.58
CA PHE A 408 -19.57 8.18 5.67
C PHE A 408 -18.99 8.81 6.94
N ALA A 409 -17.84 9.49 6.84
CA ALA A 409 -17.18 10.11 7.98
C ALA A 409 -18.05 11.18 8.65
N LYS A 410 -18.71 12.05 7.88
CA LYS A 410 -19.57 13.12 8.41
C LYS A 410 -20.85 12.59 9.05
N SER A 411 -21.33 11.40 8.66
CA SER A 411 -22.51 10.75 9.23
C SER A 411 -22.29 10.18 10.64
N LEU A 412 -21.05 9.79 10.97
CA LEU A 412 -20.73 9.17 12.24
C LEU A 412 -20.86 10.19 13.38
N THR A 413 -21.62 9.81 14.41
CA THR A 413 -21.64 10.53 15.68
C THR A 413 -20.52 9.97 16.54
N ILE A 414 -19.35 10.61 16.51
CA ILE A 414 -18.18 10.26 17.34
C ILE A 414 -18.00 11.20 18.53
#